data_AF-A0A8H8RFS5-F1
#
_entry.id   AF-A0A8H8RFS5-F1
#
_cell.length_a   1.000
_cell.length_b   1.000
_cell.length_c   1.000
_cell.angle_alpha   90.00
_cell.angle_beta   90.00
_cell.angle_gamma   90.00
#
_symmetry.space_group_name_H-M   'P 1'
#
loop_
_entity.id
_entity.type
_entity.pdbx_description
1 polymer ?
#
loop_
_entity_poly.entity_id
_entity_poly.type
_entity_poly.pdbx_seq_one_letter_code
_entity_poly.pdbx_strand_id
1 'polypeptide(L)'
;MDPRSTTYVGTHYEYTVQTALSRLGLSLKRIGGRSDYGIDLIGTWNLPSSLQPLQVLIQCKALASKAEPRVVRELEGAFVGAPTGWRGA
;
A
#
# COMPACT_ATOMS: atom_id res chain seq x y z
N MET A 1 -12.58 9.35 -16.50
CA MET A 1 -12.78 9.93 -15.15
C MET A 1 -12.25 11.35 -15.15
N ASP A 2 -12.86 12.26 -14.39
CA ASP A 2 -12.36 13.63 -14.22
C ASP A 2 -11.00 13.60 -13.48
N PRO A 3 -9.91 14.12 -14.07
CA PRO A 3 -8.59 14.16 -13.45
C PRO A 3 -8.52 14.92 -12.12
N ARG A 4 -9.50 15.79 -11.85
CA ARG A 4 -9.58 16.58 -10.60
C ARG A 4 -10.39 15.89 -9.51
N SER A 5 -11.10 14.81 -9.84
CA SER A 5 -11.86 14.06 -8.84
C SER A 5 -10.92 13.40 -7.83
N THR A 6 -11.32 13.38 -6.56
CA THR A 6 -10.55 12.74 -5.48
C THR A 6 -10.31 11.26 -5.75
N THR A 7 -11.28 10.58 -6.38
CA THR A 7 -11.14 9.19 -6.82
C THR A 7 -10.02 9.03 -7.86
N TYR A 8 -10.00 9.86 -8.91
CA TYR A 8 -8.93 9.78 -9.91
C TYR A 8 -7.56 10.07 -9.29
N VAL A 9 -7.45 11.13 -8.50
CA VAL A 9 -6.18 11.52 -7.86
C VAL A 9 -5.67 10.40 -6.94
N GLY A 10 -6.54 9.82 -6.11
CA GLY A 10 -6.18 8.69 -5.25
C GLY A 10 -5.72 7.47 -6.05
N THR A 11 -6.54 7.02 -7.02
CA THR A 11 -6.21 5.85 -7.84
C THR A 11 -4.93 6.07 -8.65
N HIS A 12 -4.70 7.26 -9.21
CA HIS A 12 -3.48 7.59 -9.93
C HIS A 12 -2.25 7.60 -9.00
N TYR A 13 -2.40 8.10 -7.78
CA TYR A 13 -1.35 8.08 -6.77
C TYR A 13 -0.97 6.64 -6.40
N GLU A 14 -1.95 5.74 -6.21
CA GLU A 14 -1.70 4.32 -5.93
C GLU A 14 -0.87 3.65 -7.03
N TYR A 15 -1.21 3.85 -8.31
CA TYR A 15 -0.43 3.32 -9.44
C TYR A 15 0.98 3.95 -9.54
N THR A 16 1.09 5.23 -9.18
CA THR A 16 2.38 5.94 -9.14
C THR A 16 3.29 5.32 -8.09
N VAL A 17 2.77 5.09 -6.87
CA VAL A 17 3.49 4.42 -5.78
C VAL A 17 3.89 3.00 -6.18
N GLN A 18 2.98 2.22 -6.77
CA GLN A 18 3.26 0.87 -7.27
C GLN A 18 4.45 0.87 -8.25
N THR A 19 4.45 1.80 -9.20
CA THR A 19 5.51 1.93 -10.22
C THR A 19 6.83 2.43 -9.62
N ALA A 20 6.78 3.34 -8.65
CA ALA A 20 7.98 3.84 -7.99
C ALA A 20 8.67 2.75 -7.17
N LEU A 21 7.88 1.98 -6.41
CA LEU A 21 8.39 0.93 -5.53
C LEU A 21 8.84 -0.33 -6.27
N SER A 22 8.30 -0.61 -7.46
CA SER A 22 8.78 -1.77 -8.26
C SER A 22 10.26 -1.67 -8.60
N ARG A 23 10.79 -0.46 -8.77
CA ARG A 23 12.21 -0.18 -8.99
C ARG A 23 13.10 -0.55 -7.81
N LEU A 24 12.52 -0.68 -6.61
CA LEU A 24 13.22 -1.07 -5.38
C LEU A 24 13.09 -2.59 -5.10
N GLY A 25 12.59 -3.37 -6.05
CA GLY A 25 12.44 -4.82 -5.91
C GLY A 25 11.12 -5.27 -5.27
N LEU A 26 10.14 -4.38 -5.17
CA LEU A 26 8.80 -4.72 -4.68
C LEU A 26 7.91 -5.24 -5.83
N SER A 27 7.33 -6.42 -5.66
CA SER A 27 6.30 -6.96 -6.56
C SER A 27 4.94 -6.72 -5.93
N LEU A 28 4.22 -5.70 -6.40
CA LEU A 28 3.00 -5.19 -5.77
C LEU A 28 1.79 -5.35 -6.69
N LYS A 29 0.65 -5.67 -6.07
CA LYS A 29 -0.69 -5.67 -6.68
C LYS A 29 -1.56 -4.63 -5.99
N ARG A 30 -2.17 -3.75 -6.77
CA ARG A 30 -3.22 -2.83 -6.30
C ARG A 30 -4.48 -3.61 -5.96
N ILE A 31 -4.98 -3.42 -4.73
CA ILE A 31 -6.26 -3.96 -4.26
C ILE A 31 -7.22 -2.85 -3.80
N GLY A 32 -6.76 -1.58 -3.80
CA GLY A 32 -7.50 -0.42 -3.33
C GLY A 32 -8.93 -0.32 -3.89
N GLY A 33 -9.90 -0.22 -2.99
CA GLY A 33 -11.32 -0.30 -3.29
C GLY A 33 -12.21 -0.28 -2.04
N ARG A 34 -13.53 -0.37 -2.22
CA ARG A 34 -14.44 -0.43 -1.06
C ARG A 34 -14.16 -1.71 -0.26
N SER A 35 -13.97 -1.57 1.05
CA SER A 35 -13.73 -2.66 2.01
C SER A 35 -12.33 -3.30 1.97
N ASP A 36 -11.31 -2.57 1.54
CA ASP A 36 -9.91 -2.98 1.55
C ASP A 36 -9.21 -2.85 2.93
N TYR A 37 -9.95 -2.46 3.96
CA TYR A 37 -9.44 -2.17 5.31
C TYR A 37 -8.30 -1.15 5.35
N GLY A 38 -8.16 -0.31 4.31
CA GLY A 38 -7.09 0.68 4.18
C GLY A 38 -5.79 0.16 3.58
N ILE A 39 -5.77 -1.07 3.03
CA ILE A 39 -4.63 -1.59 2.28
C ILE A 39 -4.85 -1.29 0.80
N ASP A 40 -4.04 -0.40 0.22
CA ASP A 40 -4.16 -0.04 -1.19
C ASP A 40 -3.34 -0.97 -2.10
N LEU A 41 -2.15 -1.35 -1.65
CA LEU A 41 -1.26 -2.28 -2.36
C LEU A 41 -0.79 -3.41 -1.44
N ILE A 42 -0.61 -4.59 -2.02
CA ILE A 42 -0.09 -5.76 -1.33
C ILE A 42 0.92 -6.51 -2.19
N GLY A 43 1.93 -7.12 -1.58
CA GLY A 43 2.82 -8.00 -2.30
C GLY A 43 4.07 -8.38 -1.53
N THR A 44 5.19 -8.53 -2.25
CA THR A 44 6.46 -8.97 -1.65
C THR A 44 7.59 -8.02 -1.97
N TRP A 45 8.59 -7.98 -1.09
CA TRP A 45 9.83 -7.25 -1.28
C TRP A 45 11.02 -8.21 -1.26
N ASN A 46 11.70 -8.30 -2.40
CA ASN A 46 12.94 -9.07 -2.52
C ASN A 46 14.10 -8.21 -2.03
N LEU A 47 14.66 -8.56 -0.87
CA LEU A 47 15.82 -7.89 -0.29
C LEU A 47 17.07 -8.77 -0.39
N PRO A 48 18.24 -8.22 -0.75
CA PRO A 48 19.49 -8.98 -0.73
C PRO A 48 19.86 -9.55 0.64
N SER A 49 19.39 -8.92 1.72
CA SER A 49 19.64 -9.34 3.10
C SER A 49 18.67 -10.40 3.62
N SER A 50 17.67 -10.81 2.84
CA SER A 50 16.67 -11.80 3.26
C SER A 50 16.64 -12.98 2.29
N LEU A 51 16.67 -14.20 2.81
CA LEU A 51 16.55 -15.41 2.01
C LEU A 51 15.14 -15.62 1.45
N GLN A 52 14.13 -15.03 2.10
CA GLN A 52 12.74 -15.08 1.67
C GLN A 52 12.20 -13.67 1.40
N PRO A 53 11.36 -13.49 0.37
CA PRO A 53 10.72 -12.21 0.11
C PRO A 53 9.87 -11.78 1.31
N LEU A 54 10.04 -10.53 1.75
CA LEU A 54 9.23 -9.97 2.83
C LEU A 54 7.82 -9.71 2.34
N GLN A 55 6.83 -10.10 3.13
CA GLN A 55 5.44 -9.73 2.90
C GLN A 55 5.22 -8.26 3.25
N VAL A 56 4.61 -7.49 2.34
CA VAL A 56 4.41 -6.05 2.52
C VAL A 56 2.95 -5.64 2.27
N LEU A 57 2.45 -4.78 3.15
CA LEU A 57 1.16 -4.10 3.04
C LEU A 57 1.42 -2.61 2.96
N ILE A 58 0.76 -1.92 2.02
CA ILE A 58 1.02 -0.51 1.75
C ILE A 58 -0.29 0.24 1.67
N GLN A 59 -0.36 1.32 2.45
CA GLN A 59 -1.41 2.33 2.35
C GLN A 59 -0.89 3.55 1.58
N CYS A 60 -1.69 4.07 0.68
CA CYS A 60 -1.44 5.23 -0.15
C CYS A 60 -2.36 6.38 0.27
N LYS A 61 -1.79 7.52 0.64
CA LYS A 61 -2.56 8.73 0.98
C LYS A 61 -2.05 9.93 0.18
N ALA A 62 -2.83 10.38 -0.79
CA ALA A 62 -2.55 11.61 -1.55
C ALA A 62 -2.96 12.84 -0.73
N LEU A 63 -2.10 13.26 0.20
CA LEU A 63 -2.36 14.40 1.09
C LEU A 63 -1.90 15.72 0.46
N ALA A 64 -2.72 16.76 0.61
CA ALA A 64 -2.31 18.14 0.31
C ALA A 64 -1.49 18.78 1.43
N SER A 65 -1.44 18.14 2.59
CA SER A 65 -0.71 18.55 3.79
C SER A 65 0.31 17.49 4.20
N LYS A 66 1.08 17.79 5.26
CA LYS A 66 2.04 16.83 5.82
C LYS A 66 1.31 15.58 6.35
N ALA A 67 1.97 14.44 6.25
CA ALA A 67 1.52 13.23 6.91
C ALA A 67 1.60 13.40 8.43
N GLU A 68 0.49 13.09 9.11
CA GLU A 68 0.38 13.15 10.56
C GLU A 68 0.49 11.75 11.19
N PRO A 69 0.80 11.63 12.49
CA PRO A 69 0.87 10.33 13.18
C PRO A 69 -0.40 9.49 13.06
N ARG A 70 -1.56 10.11 12.79
CA ARG A 70 -2.80 9.40 12.49
C ARG A 70 -2.68 8.44 11.31
N VAL A 71 -1.93 8.81 10.27
CA VAL A 71 -1.75 7.98 9.06
C VAL A 71 -1.03 6.68 9.40
N VAL A 72 -0.04 6.74 10.30
CA VAL A 72 0.68 5.55 10.76
C VAL A 72 -0.24 4.62 11.55
N ARG A 73 -1.02 5.16 12.49
CA ARG A 73 -1.99 4.38 13.26
C ARG A 73 -3.07 3.75 12.38
N GLU A 74 -3.48 4.45 11.33
CA GLU A 74 -4.44 3.95 10.34
C GLU A 74 -3.87 2.71 9.62
N LEU A 75 -2.61 2.77 9.18
CA LEU A 75 -1.91 1.63 8.57
C LEU A 75 -1.71 0.45 9.54
N GLU A 76 -1.38 0.71 10.81
CA GLU A 76 -1.30 -0.35 11.83
C GLU A 76 -2.64 -1.07 12.01
N GLY A 77 -3.75 -0.33 12.04
CA GLY A 77 -5.09 -0.90 12.08
C GLY A 77 -5.45 -1.69 10.82
N ALA A 78 -4.93 -1.29 9.67
CA ALA A 78 -5.14 -1.98 8.39
C ALA A 78 -4.53 -3.39 8.36
N PHE A 79 -3.60 -3.72 9.26
CA PHE A 79 -3.05 -5.08 9.37
C PHE A 79 -4.12 -6.15 9.65
N VAL A 80 -5.27 -5.75 10.23
CA VAL A 80 -6.43 -6.65 10.37
C VAL A 80 -6.99 -7.11 9.02
N GLY A 81 -6.75 -6.36 7.94
CA GLY A 81 -7.11 -6.74 6.58
C GLY A 81 -6.09 -7.62 5.85
N ALA A 82 -4.96 -7.96 6.48
CA ALA A 82 -3.92 -8.76 5.84
C ALA A 82 -4.44 -10.16 5.40
N PRO A 83 -3.98 -10.71 4.27
CA PRO A 83 -4.40 -12.03 3.82
C PRO A 83 -4.16 -13.12 4.87
N THR A 84 -5.01 -14.14 4.81
CA THR A 84 -4.86 -15.35 5.64
C THR A 84 -3.47 -15.97 5.40
N GLY A 85 -2.76 -16.28 6.49
CA GLY A 85 -1.40 -16.82 6.44
C GLY A 85 -0.27 -15.79 6.52
N TRP A 86 -0.58 -14.49 6.58
CA TRP A 86 0.41 -13.41 6.82
C TRP A 86 0.52 -13.01 8.29
N ARG A 87 -0.28 -13.65 9.17
CA ARG A 87 -0.23 -13.45 10.61
C ARG A 87 0.48 -14.64 11.26
N GLY A 88 1.60 -14.37 11.93
CA GLY A 88 2.28 -15.34 12.80
C GLY A 88 3.29 -16.27 12.13
N ALA A 89 4.02 -15.80 11.11
CA ALA A 89 5.28 -16.42 10.70
C ALA A 89 6.42 -16.03 11.65
#